data_AF-A0A7C2YYA6-F1
#
_entry.id   AF-A0A7C2YYA6-F1
#
_cell.length_a   1.000
_cell.length_b   1.000
_cell.length_c   1.000
_cell.angle_alpha   90.00
_cell.angle_beta   90.00
_cell.angle_gamma   90.00
#
_symmetry.space_group_name_H-M   'P 1'
#
loop_
_entity.id
_entity.type
_entity.pdbx_description
1 polymer ?
#
loop_
_entity_poly.entity_id
_entity_poly.type
_entity_poly.pdbx_seq_one_letter_code
_entity_poly.pdbx_strand_id
1 'polypeptide(L)'
;MTLLRYLAVALFVAGCAAPLSQIPPSGMPASVAAPELRAGDHWIYRVRDGFTGIPRGEQRHEIVEVSGDFVRVAGEVERGDGIQIYDRGWNWLRRPATNLQTFEYRPAYRAFAFPLEAGKRWRERLIATDPADGRQFPVWIDGVVRGWERVVVPAGEFDALKVERQVYFEYWEYALRGRSVIREVEWYAPAAKQSVKREMRSRYLRLIAGDDSRPPEFMPVRAGRGGDGGRGAEGVRGFFRARDRGDDGTPRYVEDDWLIYELARYAVR
;
A
#
# COMPACT_ATOMS: atom_id res chain seq x y z
N MET A 1 3.36 26.13 61.56
CA MET A 1 3.23 26.37 60.10
C MET A 1 3.76 25.15 59.37
N THR A 2 2.86 24.24 59.04
CA THR A 2 3.10 22.89 58.52
C THR A 2 3.16 22.96 56.98
N LEU A 3 4.33 22.71 56.38
CA LEU A 3 4.48 22.64 54.93
C LEU A 3 4.48 21.17 54.49
N LEU A 4 3.29 20.70 54.11
CA LEU A 4 3.04 19.41 53.49
C LEU A 4 3.56 19.48 52.04
N ARG A 5 4.67 18.79 51.75
CA ARG A 5 5.21 18.67 50.39
C ARG A 5 4.54 17.49 49.69
N TYR A 6 3.68 17.78 48.72
CA TYR A 6 3.10 16.79 47.82
C TYR A 6 4.19 16.30 46.86
N LEU A 7 4.55 15.02 46.96
CA LEU A 7 5.37 14.33 45.98
C LEU A 7 4.43 13.80 44.88
N ALA A 8 4.35 14.50 43.76
CA ALA A 8 3.63 14.02 42.58
C ALA A 8 4.47 12.92 41.90
N VAL A 9 4.06 11.66 42.04
CA VAL A 9 4.61 10.55 41.28
C VAL A 9 4.00 10.60 39.88
N ALA A 10 4.78 11.06 38.91
CA ALA A 10 4.43 10.98 37.50
C ALA A 10 4.61 9.53 37.03
N LEU A 11 3.50 8.77 36.93
CA LEU A 11 3.48 7.50 36.20
C LEU A 11 3.62 7.79 34.70
N PHE A 12 4.83 7.62 34.16
CA PHE A 12 5.04 7.47 32.74
C PHE A 12 4.44 6.12 32.31
N VAL A 13 3.25 6.14 31.71
CA VAL A 13 2.73 5.00 30.94
C VAL A 13 3.52 4.95 29.63
N ALA A 14 4.68 4.29 29.67
CA ALA A 14 5.33 3.81 28.46
C ALA A 14 4.39 2.77 27.84
N GLY A 15 3.69 3.15 26.76
CA GLY A 15 2.86 2.24 25.98
C GLY A 15 3.74 1.17 25.34
N CYS A 16 4.00 0.08 26.06
CA CYS A 16 4.56 -1.12 25.49
C CYS A 16 3.58 -1.63 24.44
N ALA A 17 3.93 -1.48 23.16
CA ALA A 17 3.27 -2.21 22.09
C ALA A 17 3.53 -3.71 22.35
N ALA A 18 2.58 -4.39 22.98
CA ALA A 18 2.68 -5.81 23.24
C ALA A 18 2.81 -6.55 21.90
N PRO A 19 3.66 -7.60 21.82
CA PRO A 19 3.73 -8.43 20.63
C PRO A 19 2.37 -9.07 20.36
N LEU A 20 1.95 -9.11 19.08
CA LEU A 20 0.71 -9.77 18.69
C LEU A 20 0.76 -11.29 18.92
N SER A 21 -0.40 -11.88 19.19
CA SER A 21 -0.50 -13.32 19.41
C SER A 21 -0.07 -14.08 18.17
N GLN A 22 0.88 -15.01 18.34
CA GLN A 22 1.24 -15.95 17.26
C GLN A 22 0.32 -17.17 17.24
N ILE A 23 -0.48 -17.36 18.29
CA ILE A 23 -1.42 -18.47 18.43
C ILE A 23 -2.80 -17.99 17.97
N PRO A 24 -3.51 -18.74 17.11
CA PRO A 24 -4.88 -18.41 16.73
C PRO A 24 -5.81 -18.35 17.93
N PRO A 25 -6.80 -17.45 17.92
CA PRO A 25 -7.92 -17.49 18.85
C PRO A 25 -8.66 -18.82 18.77
N SER A 26 -9.38 -19.17 19.84
CA SER A 26 -10.20 -20.38 19.87
C SER A 26 -11.19 -20.40 18.70
N GLY A 27 -11.22 -21.52 17.96
CA GLY A 27 -12.08 -21.68 16.78
C GLY A 27 -11.49 -21.15 15.47
N MET A 28 -10.32 -20.50 15.48
CA MET A 28 -9.60 -20.09 14.28
C MET A 28 -8.53 -21.12 13.87
N PRO A 29 -8.34 -21.34 12.55
CA PRO A 29 -7.29 -22.24 12.08
C PRO A 29 -5.90 -21.62 12.24
N ALA A 30 -4.88 -22.46 12.41
CA ALA A 30 -3.47 -22.04 12.45
C ALA A 30 -3.00 -21.41 11.13
N SER A 31 -3.56 -21.89 10.02
CA SER A 31 -3.27 -21.47 8.65
C SER A 31 -4.58 -21.08 7.98
N VAL A 32 -4.69 -19.84 7.51
CA VAL A 32 -5.88 -19.30 6.87
C VAL A 32 -5.70 -19.38 5.35
N ALA A 33 -6.50 -20.19 4.68
CA ALA A 33 -6.47 -20.29 3.21
C ALA A 33 -7.02 -19.02 2.53
N ALA A 34 -6.74 -18.88 1.23
CA ALA A 34 -7.40 -17.87 0.41
C ALA A 34 -8.93 -18.08 0.44
N PRO A 35 -9.74 -17.01 0.45
CA PRO A 35 -11.18 -17.14 0.57
C PRO A 35 -11.80 -17.71 -0.70
N GLU A 36 -12.85 -18.53 -0.54
CA GLU A 36 -13.75 -18.83 -1.63
C GLU A 36 -14.69 -17.65 -1.87
N LEU A 37 -14.55 -17.01 -3.01
CA LEU A 37 -15.31 -15.82 -3.39
C LEU A 37 -16.46 -16.18 -4.32
N ARG A 38 -17.57 -15.45 -4.21
CA ARG A 38 -18.76 -15.65 -5.04
C ARG A 38 -19.24 -14.30 -5.58
N ALA A 39 -19.81 -14.32 -6.78
CA ALA A 39 -20.47 -13.12 -7.30
C ALA A 39 -21.59 -12.66 -6.34
N GLY A 40 -21.66 -11.36 -6.09
CA GLY A 40 -22.53 -10.70 -5.11
C GLY A 40 -21.93 -10.53 -3.72
N ASP A 41 -20.80 -11.17 -3.40
CA ASP A 41 -20.04 -10.87 -2.19
C ASP A 41 -19.62 -9.39 -2.23
N HIS A 42 -19.84 -8.64 -1.14
CA HIS A 42 -19.51 -7.22 -1.11
C HIS A 42 -19.12 -6.69 0.27
N TRP A 43 -18.38 -5.60 0.25
CA TRP A 43 -17.86 -4.89 1.42
C TRP A 43 -18.03 -3.38 1.22
N ILE A 44 -18.44 -2.69 2.27
CA ILE A 44 -18.54 -1.23 2.31
C ILE A 44 -17.65 -0.74 3.43
N TYR A 45 -16.72 0.14 3.10
CA TYR A 45 -15.79 0.74 4.05
C TYR A 45 -16.15 2.19 4.31
N ARG A 46 -16.01 2.64 5.55
CA ARG A 46 -15.86 4.07 5.84
C ARG A 46 -14.40 4.43 5.65
N VAL A 47 -14.17 5.52 4.91
CA VAL A 47 -12.84 6.01 4.60
C VAL A 47 -12.62 7.33 5.33
N ARG A 48 -11.43 7.52 5.88
CA ARG A 48 -11.00 8.81 6.43
C ARG A 48 -9.55 9.08 6.11
N ASP A 49 -9.24 10.36 6.08
CA ASP A 49 -7.88 10.88 6.05
C ASP A 49 -7.19 10.58 7.39
N GLY A 50 -6.05 9.91 7.35
CA GLY A 50 -5.31 9.52 8.55
C GLY A 50 -4.58 10.68 9.23
N PHE A 51 -4.23 11.74 8.49
CA PHE A 51 -3.56 12.92 9.06
C PHE A 51 -4.54 13.81 9.82
N THR A 52 -5.73 14.03 9.26
CA THR A 52 -6.71 15.00 9.76
C THR A 52 -7.91 14.35 10.45
N GLY A 53 -8.15 13.06 10.21
CA GLY A 53 -9.34 12.35 10.67
C GLY A 53 -10.60 12.67 9.85
N ILE A 54 -10.53 13.54 8.84
CA ILE A 54 -11.67 13.99 8.06
C ILE A 54 -12.26 12.80 7.27
N PRO A 55 -13.58 12.55 7.35
CA PRO A 55 -14.25 11.52 6.55
C PRO A 55 -14.11 11.78 5.05
N ARG A 56 -13.87 10.71 4.28
CA ARG A 56 -13.78 10.71 2.80
C ARG A 56 -14.97 9.99 2.15
N GLY A 57 -15.99 9.65 2.94
CA GLY A 57 -17.19 8.94 2.48
C GLY A 57 -17.11 7.43 2.68
N GLU A 58 -18.02 6.71 2.02
CA GLU A 58 -18.03 5.26 1.97
C GLU A 58 -17.51 4.76 0.62
N GLN A 59 -16.87 3.58 0.63
CA GLN A 59 -16.42 2.91 -0.58
C GLN A 59 -16.95 1.48 -0.61
N ARG A 60 -17.79 1.18 -1.60
CA ARG A 60 -18.28 -0.18 -1.87
C ARG A 60 -17.35 -0.95 -2.81
N HIS A 61 -17.16 -2.22 -2.51
CA HIS A 61 -16.51 -3.21 -3.39
C HIS A 61 -17.42 -4.44 -3.51
N GLU A 62 -17.71 -4.88 -4.73
CA GLU A 62 -18.55 -6.04 -5.01
C GLU A 62 -17.88 -6.97 -6.00
N ILE A 63 -17.87 -8.27 -5.70
CA ILE A 63 -17.51 -9.31 -6.66
C ILE A 63 -18.60 -9.38 -7.72
N VAL A 64 -18.29 -8.95 -8.94
CA VAL A 64 -19.24 -9.01 -10.06
C VAL A 64 -19.07 -10.28 -10.88
N GLU A 65 -17.88 -10.89 -10.85
CA GLU A 65 -17.59 -12.11 -11.60
C GLU A 65 -16.48 -12.92 -10.95
N VAL A 66 -16.66 -14.24 -10.96
CA VAL A 66 -15.62 -15.22 -10.62
C VAL A 66 -15.47 -16.13 -11.83
N SER A 67 -14.35 -15.97 -12.53
CA SER A 67 -13.95 -16.77 -13.68
C SER A 67 -12.99 -17.90 -13.24
N GLY A 68 -12.67 -18.81 -14.15
CA GLY A 68 -11.60 -19.80 -13.94
C GLY A 68 -10.23 -19.16 -13.67
N ASP A 69 -9.95 -18.00 -14.28
CA ASP A 69 -8.62 -17.38 -14.26
C ASP A 69 -8.52 -16.15 -13.36
N PHE A 70 -9.63 -15.44 -13.15
CA PHE A 70 -9.64 -14.15 -12.45
C PHE A 70 -10.91 -13.93 -11.63
N VAL A 71 -10.86 -12.93 -10.76
CA VAL A 71 -12.01 -12.38 -10.05
C VAL A 71 -12.13 -10.90 -10.40
N ARG A 72 -13.31 -10.47 -10.84
CA ARG A 72 -13.60 -9.06 -11.16
C ARG A 72 -14.40 -8.44 -10.03
N VAL A 73 -13.93 -7.29 -9.57
CA VAL A 73 -14.53 -6.53 -8.46
C VAL A 73 -14.89 -5.14 -8.96
N ALA A 74 -16.14 -4.74 -8.81
CA ALA A 74 -16.57 -3.37 -9.02
C ALA A 74 -16.35 -2.57 -7.73
N GLY A 75 -15.61 -1.47 -7.82
CA GLY A 75 -15.41 -0.51 -6.75
C GLY A 75 -16.08 0.81 -7.07
N GLU A 76 -16.66 1.45 -6.05
CA GLU A 76 -17.04 2.87 -6.16
C GLU A 76 -15.76 3.71 -6.16
N VAL A 77 -15.61 4.55 -7.18
CA VAL A 77 -14.47 5.46 -7.34
C VAL A 77 -14.97 6.82 -7.81
N GLU A 78 -14.26 7.87 -7.41
CA GLU A 78 -14.50 9.22 -7.95
C GLU A 78 -14.05 9.33 -9.42
N ARG A 79 -13.01 8.58 -9.80
CA ARG A 79 -12.38 8.64 -11.13
C ARG A 79 -11.99 7.25 -11.62
N GLY A 80 -12.09 7.04 -12.94
CA GLY A 80 -11.82 5.76 -13.59
C GLY A 80 -13.05 4.86 -13.69
N ASP A 81 -12.86 3.62 -14.11
CA ASP A 81 -13.96 2.65 -14.30
C ASP A 81 -14.36 1.91 -13.00
N GLY A 82 -13.62 2.10 -11.92
CA GLY A 82 -13.84 1.41 -10.65
C GLY A 82 -13.55 -0.09 -10.66
N ILE A 83 -13.13 -0.65 -11.79
CA ILE A 83 -12.93 -2.09 -11.94
C ILE A 83 -11.58 -2.50 -11.36
N GLN A 84 -11.59 -3.53 -10.54
CA GLN A 84 -10.39 -4.17 -10.02
C GLN A 84 -10.40 -5.63 -10.46
N ILE A 85 -9.23 -6.15 -10.79
CA ILE A 85 -9.07 -7.54 -11.22
C ILE A 85 -8.05 -8.22 -10.34
N TYR A 86 -8.41 -9.42 -9.89
CA TYR A 86 -7.61 -10.24 -9.00
C TYR A 86 -7.37 -11.60 -9.67
N ASP A 87 -6.25 -12.23 -9.36
CA ASP A 87 -6.09 -13.65 -9.67
C ASP A 87 -6.95 -14.53 -8.73
N ARG A 88 -6.95 -15.85 -8.96
CA ARG A 88 -7.67 -16.79 -8.08
C ARG A 88 -7.08 -16.92 -6.68
N GLY A 89 -5.84 -16.49 -6.48
CA GLY A 89 -5.17 -16.41 -5.19
C GLY A 89 -5.47 -15.12 -4.41
N TRP A 90 -6.39 -14.28 -4.90
CA TRP A 90 -6.77 -13.00 -4.32
C TRP A 90 -5.65 -11.94 -4.31
N ASN A 91 -4.74 -12.03 -5.28
CA ASN A 91 -3.67 -11.07 -5.54
C ASN A 91 -4.06 -10.11 -6.67
N TRP A 92 -3.53 -8.89 -6.68
CA TRP A 92 -4.03 -7.84 -7.57
C TRP A 92 -3.39 -7.97 -8.95
N LEU A 93 -4.22 -8.17 -9.98
CA LEU A 93 -3.83 -8.03 -11.38
C LEU A 93 -4.05 -6.60 -11.87
N ARG A 94 -5.08 -5.92 -11.34
CA ARG A 94 -5.40 -4.52 -11.64
C ARG A 94 -6.06 -3.85 -10.44
N ARG A 95 -5.47 -2.77 -9.93
CA ARG A 95 -6.00 -2.02 -8.76
C ARG A 95 -5.38 -0.61 -8.68
N PRO A 96 -6.11 0.40 -8.16
CA PRO A 96 -5.49 1.66 -7.76
C PRO A 96 -4.35 1.45 -6.75
N ALA A 97 -3.24 2.17 -6.95
CA ALA A 97 -2.25 2.43 -5.92
C ALA A 97 -2.77 3.49 -4.93
N THR A 98 -1.97 3.85 -3.91
CA THR A 98 -2.38 4.79 -2.84
C THR A 98 -2.79 6.17 -3.37
N ASN A 99 -2.16 6.64 -4.45
CA ASN A 99 -2.46 7.91 -5.12
C ASN A 99 -3.70 7.85 -6.05
N LEU A 100 -4.52 6.81 -5.92
CA LEU A 100 -5.73 6.55 -6.71
C LEU A 100 -5.51 6.30 -8.22
N GLN A 101 -4.27 6.24 -8.68
CA GLN A 101 -3.92 5.84 -10.05
C GLN A 101 -4.02 4.32 -10.19
N THR A 102 -4.78 3.85 -11.19
CA THR A 102 -4.95 2.42 -11.47
C THR A 102 -3.74 1.89 -12.23
N PHE A 103 -3.21 0.76 -11.77
CA PHE A 103 -2.14 0.03 -12.44
C PHE A 103 -2.54 -1.40 -12.74
N GLU A 104 -1.91 -1.97 -13.77
CA GLU A 104 -1.87 -3.41 -14.03
C GLU A 104 -0.56 -4.00 -13.51
N TYR A 105 -0.61 -5.14 -12.84
CA TYR A 105 0.52 -5.73 -12.13
C TYR A 105 0.96 -7.05 -12.75
N ARG A 106 2.26 -7.20 -13.03
CA ARG A 106 2.87 -8.44 -13.54
C ARG A 106 4.20 -8.78 -12.85
N PRO A 107 4.31 -9.94 -12.14
CA PRO A 107 3.20 -10.83 -11.75
C PRO A 107 2.16 -10.11 -10.88
N ALA A 108 1.05 -10.78 -10.55
CA ALA A 108 0.02 -10.23 -9.68
C ALA A 108 0.63 -9.74 -8.36
N TYR A 109 0.25 -8.54 -7.91
CA TYR A 109 0.68 -7.96 -6.64
C TYR A 109 0.16 -8.83 -5.49
N ARG A 110 1.07 -9.44 -4.73
CA ARG A 110 0.75 -10.33 -3.62
C ARG A 110 0.47 -9.57 -2.33
N ALA A 111 -0.75 -9.04 -2.23
CA ALA A 111 -1.23 -8.38 -1.03
C ALA A 111 -1.34 -9.35 0.16
N PHE A 112 -1.83 -10.56 -0.11
CA PHE A 112 -1.90 -11.64 0.86
C PHE A 112 -1.18 -12.86 0.31
N ALA A 113 -0.06 -13.23 0.93
CA ALA A 113 0.63 -14.46 0.58
C ALA A 113 -0.06 -15.67 1.23
N PHE A 114 -1.25 -16.04 0.75
CA PHE A 114 -1.99 -17.19 1.26
C PHE A 114 -1.19 -18.52 1.12
N PRO A 115 -1.42 -19.51 2.00
CA PRO A 115 -2.21 -19.37 3.23
C PRO A 115 -1.52 -18.46 4.25
N LEU A 116 -2.28 -17.69 5.02
CA LEU A 116 -1.76 -16.75 6.01
C LEU A 116 -1.56 -17.45 7.36
N GLU A 117 -0.37 -17.30 7.92
CA GLU A 117 0.05 -17.85 9.21
C GLU A 117 0.81 -16.77 9.97
N ALA A 118 0.62 -16.68 11.29
CA ALA A 118 1.34 -15.72 12.11
C ALA A 118 2.87 -15.92 11.95
N GLY A 119 3.60 -14.82 11.74
CA GLY A 119 5.04 -14.84 11.49
C GLY A 119 5.44 -15.07 10.02
N LYS A 120 4.52 -15.45 9.13
CA LYS A 120 4.81 -15.67 7.70
C LYS A 120 5.36 -14.39 7.06
N ARG A 121 6.40 -14.53 6.25
CA ARG A 121 7.05 -13.45 5.50
C ARG A 121 7.12 -13.77 4.03
N TRP A 122 7.07 -12.74 3.20
CA TRP A 122 7.32 -12.87 1.76
C TRP A 122 8.00 -11.63 1.21
N ARG A 123 8.62 -11.81 0.05
CA ARG A 123 9.15 -10.73 -0.77
C ARG A 123 8.69 -10.92 -2.20
N GLU A 124 8.45 -9.83 -2.90
CA GLU A 124 8.06 -9.86 -4.30
C GLU A 124 8.68 -8.71 -5.07
N ARG A 125 8.95 -8.97 -6.35
CA ARG A 125 9.28 -7.97 -7.36
C ARG A 125 8.30 -8.11 -8.49
N LEU A 126 7.75 -6.99 -8.94
CA LEU A 126 6.82 -6.96 -10.05
C LEU A 126 6.96 -5.64 -10.83
N ILE A 127 6.28 -5.56 -11.96
CA ILE A 127 6.09 -4.35 -12.73
C ILE A 127 4.63 -3.90 -12.58
N ALA A 128 4.45 -2.63 -12.25
CA ALA A 128 3.18 -1.95 -12.37
C ALA A 128 3.16 -1.14 -13.69
N THR A 129 2.16 -1.36 -14.53
CA THR A 129 2.00 -0.66 -15.80
C THR A 129 0.82 0.29 -15.71
N ASP A 130 1.01 1.56 -16.06
CA ASP A 130 -0.11 2.49 -16.20
C ASP A 130 -0.84 2.17 -17.52
N PRO A 131 -2.12 1.76 -17.48
CA PRO A 131 -2.88 1.46 -18.69
C PRO A 131 -3.17 2.70 -19.56
N ALA A 132 -3.03 3.92 -19.02
CA ALA A 132 -3.30 5.15 -19.76
C ALA A 132 -2.20 5.52 -20.76
N ASP A 133 -0.93 5.30 -20.41
CA ASP A 133 0.22 5.69 -21.23
C ASP A 133 1.26 4.56 -21.44
N GLY A 134 1.06 3.39 -20.82
CA GLY A 134 1.91 2.22 -20.97
C GLY A 134 3.21 2.28 -20.16
N ARG A 135 3.43 3.32 -19.35
CA ARG A 135 4.65 3.45 -18.53
C ARG A 135 4.75 2.34 -17.51
N GLN A 136 5.99 1.94 -17.23
CA GLN A 136 6.29 0.79 -16.36
C GLN A 136 7.11 1.20 -15.15
N PHE A 137 6.63 0.77 -13.99
CA PHE A 137 7.19 1.11 -12.70
C PHE A 137 7.59 -0.18 -11.98
N PRO A 138 8.88 -0.39 -11.73
CA PRO A 138 9.34 -1.45 -10.86
C PRO A 138 8.79 -1.29 -9.44
N VAL A 139 8.30 -2.39 -8.86
CA VAL A 139 7.75 -2.45 -7.50
C VAL A 139 8.42 -3.57 -6.70
N TRP A 140 8.77 -3.27 -5.46
CA TRP A 140 9.26 -4.24 -4.47
C TRP A 140 8.34 -4.26 -3.27
N ILE A 141 8.04 -5.46 -2.78
CA ILE A 141 7.19 -5.68 -1.60
C ILE A 141 7.96 -6.51 -0.59
N ASP A 142 7.99 -6.06 0.66
CA ASP A 142 8.37 -6.85 1.83
C ASP A 142 7.13 -7.00 2.73
N GLY A 143 6.60 -8.23 2.82
CA GLY A 143 5.38 -8.53 3.56
C GLY A 143 5.62 -9.40 4.79
N VAL A 144 4.80 -9.20 5.83
CA VAL A 144 4.80 -10.01 7.05
C VAL A 144 3.40 -10.11 7.65
N VAL A 145 3.00 -11.31 8.04
CA VAL A 145 1.86 -11.55 8.93
C VAL A 145 2.36 -11.39 10.36
N ARG A 146 1.93 -10.34 11.04
CA ARG A 146 2.42 -10.00 12.39
C ARG A 146 1.83 -10.88 13.48
N GLY A 147 0.62 -11.39 13.29
CA GLY A 147 -0.08 -12.21 14.26
C GLY A 147 -1.57 -11.88 14.34
N TRP A 148 -2.24 -12.53 15.27
CA TRP A 148 -3.65 -12.38 15.55
C TRP A 148 -3.92 -11.18 16.45
N GLU A 149 -5.00 -10.48 16.14
CA GLU A 149 -5.51 -9.33 16.89
C GLU A 149 -7.03 -9.32 16.81
N ARG A 150 -7.70 -9.01 17.92
CA ARG A 150 -9.14 -8.71 17.93
C ARG A 150 -9.33 -7.26 17.50
N VAL A 151 -10.08 -7.04 16.43
CA VAL A 151 -10.30 -5.71 15.83
C VAL A 151 -11.77 -5.33 15.93
N VAL A 152 -12.04 -4.12 16.41
CA VAL A 152 -13.38 -3.53 16.47
C VAL A 152 -13.52 -2.49 15.37
N VAL A 153 -14.55 -2.63 14.54
CA VAL A 153 -14.90 -1.72 13.44
C VAL A 153 -16.42 -1.50 13.44
N PRO A 154 -16.98 -0.56 12.65
CA PRO A 154 -18.42 -0.33 12.64
C PRO A 154 -19.26 -1.56 12.24
N ALA A 155 -18.70 -2.51 11.47
CA ALA A 155 -19.34 -3.78 11.13
C ALA A 155 -19.35 -4.83 12.27
N GLY A 156 -18.69 -4.56 13.40
CA GLY A 156 -18.61 -5.46 14.55
C GLY A 156 -17.18 -5.78 14.98
N GLU A 157 -17.03 -6.89 15.68
CA GLU A 157 -15.73 -7.39 16.18
C GLU A 157 -15.25 -8.60 15.38
N PHE A 158 -13.95 -8.65 15.10
CA PHE A 158 -13.35 -9.70 14.28
C PHE A 158 -12.02 -10.17 14.84
N ASP A 159 -11.79 -11.48 14.85
CA ASP A 159 -10.46 -12.05 14.97
C ASP A 159 -9.77 -11.95 13.60
N ALA A 160 -8.69 -11.18 13.54
CA ALA A 160 -8.01 -10.86 12.29
C ALA A 160 -6.51 -11.09 12.39
N LEU A 161 -5.91 -11.47 11.26
CA LEU A 161 -4.47 -11.47 11.07
C LEU A 161 -4.03 -10.08 10.62
N LYS A 162 -3.18 -9.44 11.42
CA LYS A 162 -2.54 -8.18 11.02
C LYS A 162 -1.42 -8.49 10.02
N VAL A 163 -1.54 -7.93 8.84
CA VAL A 163 -0.60 -8.04 7.74
C VAL A 163 0.02 -6.68 7.50
N GLU A 164 1.34 -6.62 7.46
CA GLU A 164 2.07 -5.40 7.13
C GLU A 164 2.90 -5.61 5.87
N ARG A 165 2.86 -4.64 4.96
CA ARG A 165 3.69 -4.59 3.77
C ARG A 165 4.42 -3.26 3.70
N GLN A 166 5.71 -3.34 3.40
CA GLN A 166 6.49 -2.20 2.95
C GLN A 166 6.63 -2.31 1.43
N VAL A 167 6.13 -1.31 0.73
CA VAL A 167 6.12 -1.27 -0.73
C VAL A 167 7.02 -0.14 -1.20
N TYR A 168 7.82 -0.43 -2.22
CA TYR A 168 8.67 0.54 -2.88
C TYR A 168 8.25 0.63 -4.34
N PHE A 169 7.86 1.82 -4.79
CA PHE A 169 7.36 2.08 -6.13
C PHE A 169 8.30 3.06 -6.82
N GLU A 170 8.93 2.68 -7.93
CA GLU A 170 9.94 3.51 -8.59
C GLU A 170 9.34 4.36 -9.71
N TYR A 171 9.10 5.64 -9.43
CA TYR A 171 8.63 6.62 -10.41
C TYR A 171 9.78 7.25 -11.22
N TRP A 172 10.77 6.46 -11.65
CA TRP A 172 11.98 6.98 -12.30
C TRP A 172 11.73 7.81 -13.57
N GLU A 173 10.58 7.63 -14.23
CA GLU A 173 10.16 8.40 -15.41
C GLU A 173 9.52 9.76 -15.09
N TYR A 174 9.18 10.03 -13.82
CA TYR A 174 8.62 11.32 -13.41
C TYR A 174 9.73 12.29 -13.02
N ALA A 175 9.81 13.42 -13.73
CA ALA A 175 10.86 14.43 -13.54
C ALA A 175 10.95 15.01 -12.11
N LEU A 176 9.85 14.97 -11.34
CA LEU A 176 9.75 15.61 -10.02
C LEU A 176 9.53 14.63 -8.84
N ARG A 177 9.26 13.35 -9.13
CA ARG A 177 8.91 12.32 -8.13
C ARG A 177 9.76 11.09 -8.34
N GLY A 178 10.59 10.77 -7.36
CA GLY A 178 11.36 9.53 -7.30
C GLY A 178 10.59 8.42 -6.58
N ARG A 179 11.34 7.52 -5.93
CA ARG A 179 10.79 6.36 -5.20
C ARG A 179 9.68 6.77 -4.21
N SER A 180 8.51 6.15 -4.34
CA SER A 180 7.50 6.10 -3.28
C SER A 180 7.77 4.95 -2.32
N VAL A 181 7.55 5.21 -1.04
CA VAL A 181 7.63 4.27 0.07
C VAL A 181 6.24 4.23 0.69
N ILE A 182 5.55 3.12 0.53
CA ILE A 182 4.17 2.94 0.99
C ILE A 182 4.17 1.89 2.09
N ARG A 183 3.64 2.26 3.26
CA ARG A 183 3.37 1.35 4.35
C ARG A 183 1.90 0.98 4.31
N GLU A 184 1.63 -0.29 4.08
CA GLU A 184 0.29 -0.84 4.08
C GLU A 184 0.11 -1.75 5.29
N VAL A 185 -0.94 -1.53 6.06
CA VAL A 185 -1.35 -2.40 7.17
C VAL A 185 -2.77 -2.83 6.92
N GLU A 186 -3.02 -4.12 6.93
CA GLU A 186 -4.35 -4.69 6.73
C GLU A 186 -4.65 -5.73 7.81
N TRP A 187 -5.86 -5.71 8.34
CA TRP A 187 -6.34 -6.72 9.28
C TRP A 187 -7.29 -7.65 8.57
N TYR A 188 -6.76 -8.78 8.07
CA TYR A 188 -7.54 -9.76 7.32
C TYR A 188 -8.35 -10.64 8.28
N ALA A 189 -9.69 -10.65 8.14
CA ALA A 189 -10.56 -11.51 8.93
C ALA A 189 -11.15 -12.62 8.03
N PRO A 190 -10.91 -13.92 8.35
CA PRO A 190 -11.50 -15.02 7.59
C PRO A 190 -13.04 -14.96 7.55
N ALA A 191 -13.68 -14.55 8.65
CA ALA A 191 -15.14 -14.42 8.75
C ALA A 191 -15.72 -13.39 7.77
N ALA A 192 -14.97 -12.33 7.46
CA ALA A 192 -15.37 -11.34 6.46
C ALA A 192 -14.81 -11.64 5.06
N LYS A 193 -13.98 -12.69 4.91
CA LYS A 193 -13.22 -13.04 3.69
C LYS A 193 -12.33 -11.92 3.15
N GLN A 194 -12.08 -10.88 3.94
CA GLN A 194 -11.44 -9.64 3.51
C GLN A 194 -10.88 -8.88 4.72
N SER A 195 -10.03 -7.88 4.45
CA SER A 195 -9.59 -6.91 5.45
C SER A 195 -10.75 -6.16 6.09
N VAL A 196 -10.87 -6.22 7.41
CA VAL A 196 -11.87 -5.46 8.17
C VAL A 196 -11.38 -4.04 8.48
N LYS A 197 -10.06 -3.85 8.48
CA LYS A 197 -9.41 -2.54 8.63
C LYS A 197 -8.20 -2.46 7.70
N ARG A 198 -7.94 -1.27 7.15
CA ARG A 198 -6.74 -0.98 6.36
C ARG A 198 -6.18 0.39 6.72
N GLU A 199 -4.86 0.52 6.73
CA GLU A 199 -4.15 1.79 6.83
C GLU A 199 -3.08 1.82 5.74
N MET A 200 -3.15 2.80 4.85
CA MET A 200 -2.21 2.97 3.75
C MET A 200 -1.61 4.36 3.86
N ARG A 201 -0.31 4.43 4.15
CA ARG A 201 0.43 5.69 4.24
C ARG A 201 1.57 5.69 3.24
N SER A 202 1.60 6.69 2.38
CA SER A 202 2.62 6.86 1.36
C SER A 202 3.44 8.12 1.60
N ARG A 203 4.71 8.04 1.20
CA ARG A 203 5.61 9.18 1.06
C ARG A 203 6.47 8.96 -0.18
N TYR A 204 6.97 10.01 -0.79
CA TYR A 204 7.83 9.90 -1.96
C TYR A 204 9.09 10.73 -1.83
N LEU A 205 10.14 10.29 -2.52
CA LEU A 205 11.34 11.08 -2.69
C LEU A 205 11.04 12.21 -3.68
N ARG A 206 11.13 13.47 -3.25
CA ARG A 206 11.02 14.61 -4.16
C ARG A 206 12.35 14.78 -4.90
N LEU A 207 12.30 14.81 -6.23
CA LEU A 207 13.45 15.12 -7.07
C LEU A 207 13.31 16.60 -7.48
N ILE A 208 14.15 17.49 -6.97
CA ILE A 208 14.17 18.87 -7.44
C ILE A 208 14.96 18.90 -8.75
N ALA A 209 14.28 19.05 -9.88
CA ALA A 209 14.91 19.58 -11.07
C ALA A 209 15.17 21.08 -10.81
N GLY A 210 16.40 21.41 -10.40
CA GLY A 210 17.02 22.74 -10.35
C GLY A 210 16.16 23.94 -9.97
N ASP A 211 16.44 24.54 -8.80
CA ASP A 211 16.20 25.97 -8.47
C ASP A 211 14.84 26.56 -8.91
N ASP A 212 13.91 26.71 -7.97
CA ASP A 212 12.57 27.32 -8.13
C ASP A 212 12.59 28.74 -8.78
N SER A 213 13.76 29.35 -9.00
CA SER A 213 13.91 30.61 -9.73
C SER A 213 14.01 30.49 -11.26
N ARG A 214 13.97 29.29 -11.85
CA ARG A 214 13.96 29.11 -13.32
C ARG A 214 12.90 28.09 -13.79
N PRO A 215 12.14 28.39 -14.85
CA PRO A 215 11.23 27.40 -15.43
C PRO A 215 12.01 26.18 -15.93
N PRO A 216 11.43 24.97 -15.91
CA PRO A 216 12.08 23.78 -16.40
C PRO A 216 12.39 23.95 -17.89
N GLU A 217 13.66 24.19 -18.22
CA GLU A 217 14.13 24.04 -19.58
C GLU A 217 14.03 22.56 -19.94
N PHE A 218 13.05 22.23 -20.78
CA PHE A 218 13.10 21.00 -21.57
C PHE A 218 14.34 21.09 -22.46
N MET A 219 15.49 20.61 -21.99
CA MET A 219 16.63 20.42 -22.86
C MET A 219 16.26 19.30 -23.84
N PRO A 220 16.14 19.57 -25.16
CA PRO A 220 16.04 18.49 -26.12
C PRO A 220 17.33 17.66 -26.00
N VAL A 221 17.18 16.34 -25.85
CA VAL A 221 18.28 15.40 -26.01
C VAL A 221 18.84 15.63 -27.41
N ARG A 222 19.99 16.27 -27.51
CA ARG A 222 20.66 16.48 -28.80
C ARG A 222 21.03 15.08 -29.27
N ALA A 223 20.37 14.60 -30.33
CA ALA A 223 20.83 13.45 -31.08
C ALA A 223 22.30 13.72 -31.43
N GLY A 224 23.21 12.91 -30.86
CA GLY A 224 24.61 12.97 -31.19
C GLY A 224 24.73 12.83 -32.70
N ARG A 225 25.34 13.82 -33.34
CA ARG A 225 25.64 13.77 -34.77
C ARG A 225 26.51 12.54 -34.99
N GLY A 226 25.97 11.56 -35.72
CA GLY A 226 26.66 10.33 -36.07
C GLY A 226 28.00 10.65 -36.74
N GLY A 227 29.05 10.08 -36.17
CA GLY A 227 30.39 9.94 -36.74
C GLY A 227 30.81 8.49 -36.52
N ASP A 228 30.39 7.69 -37.49
CA ASP A 228 30.67 6.29 -37.84
C ASP A 228 31.66 5.45 -36.99
N GLY A 229 31.21 4.24 -36.61
CA GLY A 229 32.09 3.16 -36.14
C GLY A 229 31.67 2.46 -34.84
N GLY A 230 31.40 1.15 -34.95
CA GLY A 230 31.51 0.19 -33.83
C GLY A 230 30.21 -0.18 -33.12
N ARG A 231 29.87 -1.48 -33.18
CA ARG A 231 28.69 -2.09 -32.55
C ARG A 231 28.71 -1.86 -31.03
N GLY A 232 27.70 -1.12 -30.55
CA GLY A 232 27.59 -0.64 -29.17
C GLY A 232 27.10 -1.70 -28.17
N ALA A 233 27.85 -1.80 -27.07
CA ALA A 233 27.42 -2.29 -25.79
C ALA A 233 27.08 -1.10 -24.86
N GLU A 234 26.17 -1.36 -23.92
CA GLU A 234 26.00 -0.71 -22.61
C GLU A 234 25.63 0.78 -22.49
N GLY A 235 24.50 1.00 -21.80
CA GLY A 235 24.53 1.74 -20.53
C GLY A 235 24.20 3.23 -20.57
N VAL A 236 22.93 3.60 -20.42
CA VAL A 236 22.56 4.96 -19.96
C VAL A 236 22.56 4.97 -18.43
N ARG A 237 23.73 5.21 -17.82
CA ARG A 237 23.84 5.64 -16.42
C ARG A 237 23.60 7.15 -16.35
N GLY A 238 22.36 7.55 -16.06
CA GLY A 238 22.07 8.93 -15.65
C GLY A 238 22.59 9.18 -14.24
N PHE A 239 23.64 9.99 -14.10
CA PHE A 239 24.12 10.46 -12.79
C PHE A 239 23.28 11.65 -12.34
N PHE A 240 22.40 11.43 -11.36
CA PHE A 240 21.72 12.50 -10.65
C PHE A 240 22.59 12.95 -9.47
N ARG A 241 23.01 14.22 -9.45
CA ARG A 241 23.67 14.79 -8.26
C ARG A 241 22.62 15.00 -7.16
N ALA A 242 22.64 14.13 -6.16
CA ALA A 242 21.93 14.35 -4.92
C ALA A 242 22.52 15.58 -4.20
N ARG A 243 21.81 16.72 -4.28
CA ARG A 243 22.03 17.84 -3.34
C ARG A 243 21.03 17.86 -2.19
N ASP A 244 20.13 16.88 -2.11
CA ASP A 244 18.98 16.88 -1.20
C ASP A 244 19.21 15.97 0.00
N ARG A 245 20.17 16.39 0.83
CA ARG A 245 20.32 15.91 2.19
C ARG A 245 19.51 16.84 3.12
N GLY A 246 18.78 16.29 4.09
CA GLY A 246 18.36 17.04 5.28
C GLY A 246 19.58 17.64 5.99
N ASP A 247 19.36 18.48 7.00
CA ASP A 247 20.48 19.03 7.80
C ASP A 247 21.40 17.93 8.38
N ASP A 248 20.90 16.70 8.42
CA ASP A 248 21.53 15.45 8.87
C ASP A 248 22.12 14.55 7.77
N GLY A 249 21.95 14.85 6.48
CA GLY A 249 22.45 13.98 5.43
C GLY A 249 21.44 13.07 4.73
N THR A 250 20.14 13.11 5.07
CA THR A 250 19.15 12.12 4.61
C THR A 250 18.32 12.57 3.40
N PRO A 251 17.86 11.68 2.50
CA PRO A 251 16.95 12.04 1.41
C PRO A 251 15.63 12.64 1.93
N ARG A 252 15.22 13.80 1.42
CA ARG A 252 13.95 14.43 1.82
C ARG A 252 12.75 13.70 1.22
N TYR A 253 12.01 12.99 2.06
CA TYR A 253 10.72 12.41 1.73
C TYR A 253 9.59 13.41 1.98
N VAL A 254 8.63 13.48 1.06
CA VAL A 254 7.39 14.24 1.20
C VAL A 254 6.25 13.27 1.49
N GLU A 255 5.49 13.53 2.55
CA GLU A 255 4.26 12.78 2.84
C GLU A 255 3.25 13.01 1.71
N ASP A 256 2.59 11.93 1.28
CA ASP A 256 1.68 11.94 0.15
C ASP A 256 0.26 11.73 0.69
N ASP A 257 -0.22 10.49 0.73
CA ASP A 257 -1.55 10.16 1.23
C ASP A 257 -1.48 9.29 2.48
N TRP A 258 -2.44 9.48 3.39
CA TRP A 258 -2.71 8.52 4.46
C TRP A 258 -4.21 8.26 4.51
N LEU A 259 -4.62 7.06 4.14
CA LEU A 259 -6.02 6.63 4.14
C LEU A 259 -6.23 5.50 5.14
N ILE A 260 -7.32 5.60 5.89
CA ILE A 260 -7.78 4.59 6.83
C ILE A 260 -9.16 4.10 6.38
N TYR A 261 -9.29 2.79 6.25
CA TYR A 261 -10.52 2.10 5.89
C TYR A 261 -10.98 1.25 7.05
N GLU A 262 -12.25 1.38 7.44
CA GLU A 262 -12.88 0.57 8.48
C GLU A 262 -14.16 -0.04 7.91
N LEU A 263 -14.28 -1.36 7.98
CA LEU A 263 -15.42 -2.08 7.43
C LEU A 263 -16.68 -1.65 8.16
N ALA A 264 -17.65 -1.15 7.39
CA ALA A 264 -18.92 -0.66 7.89
C ALA A 264 -20.05 -1.65 7.69
N ARG A 265 -20.07 -2.32 6.52
CA ARG A 265 -21.05 -3.34 6.17
C ARG A 265 -20.41 -4.36 5.23
N TYR A 266 -20.90 -5.59 5.24
CA TYR A 266 -20.51 -6.61 4.29
C TYR A 266 -21.62 -7.65 4.15
N ALA A 267 -21.63 -8.35 3.01
CA ALA A 267 -22.37 -9.59 2.86
C ALA A 267 -21.50 -10.55 2.04
N VAL A 268 -21.23 -11.73 2.60
CA VAL A 268 -20.43 -12.78 1.96
C VAL A 268 -21.15 -14.12 2.13
N ARG A 269 -21.10 -14.96 1.09
CA ARG A 269 -21.83 -16.24 1.04
C ARG A 269 -20.97 -17.46 1.29
#